data_AF-A0A3Q2WXC5-F1
#
_entry.id   AF-A0A3Q2WXC5-F1
#
_cell.length_a   1.000
_cell.length_b   1.000
_cell.length_c   1.000
_cell.angle_alpha   90.00
_cell.angle_beta   90.00
_cell.angle_gamma   90.00
#
_symmetry.space_group_name_H-M   'P 1'
#
loop_
_entity.id
_entity.type
_entity.pdbx_description
1 polymer ?
#
loop_
_entity_poly.entity_id
_entity_poly.type
_entity_poly.pdbx_seq_one_letter_code
_entity_poly.pdbx_strand_id
1 'polypeptide(L)'
;MSSIRKVNGKFSGINPAVSCCRLRQVQALLCGSGTAIPDGILCSLGIDSRYNEGCTELAKYLFYGLYEQNQVNLEHGLEEFPEEMLDDVILLIKVDCVHLYCNPLNYSYLLPYVSHWRNLHLYCMTETEYEDEEAAEEFKISSFVAMVQDCYHIGVPYSSQGQIQKFDMFMVEKWPLLQAFALEGIGGGSFFTMKYKLMDMSENLWQVYNRLDPVSLDNLLTEDLVNFEKQWNGFFSGMDLESHLSILELSEAQAGEAFRSYYLHGLISRKITDKSKCQQPYVLFGKHSALEDLENYLFNFPSESHQVRNTGPQGSAARHMILQCVAPKGPLACARTYFFGTTHNPYLGEVYCVTLLVSIHLLHI
;
A
#
# COMPACT_ATOMS: atom_id res chain seq x y z
N MET A 1 7.72 -4.44 -30.76
CA MET A 1 7.22 -5.48 -29.85
C MET A 1 8.41 -5.99 -29.03
N SER A 2 8.77 -5.29 -27.96
CA SER A 2 9.87 -5.70 -27.09
C SER A 2 9.40 -6.82 -26.17
N SER A 3 10.08 -7.95 -26.27
CA SER A 3 9.87 -9.17 -25.52
C SER A 3 10.09 -8.95 -24.02
N ILE A 4 9.04 -9.23 -23.25
CA ILE A 4 9.06 -9.41 -21.79
C ILE A 4 10.04 -10.54 -21.47
N ARG A 5 11.20 -10.23 -20.90
CA ARG A 5 12.12 -11.26 -20.39
C ARG A 5 11.64 -11.67 -19.00
N LYS A 6 11.33 -12.96 -18.85
CA LYS A 6 11.09 -13.57 -17.54
C LYS A 6 12.43 -13.76 -16.83
N VAL A 7 12.55 -13.20 -15.63
CA VAL A 7 13.56 -13.63 -14.66
C VAL A 7 12.78 -14.10 -13.42
N ASN A 8 12.95 -15.38 -13.06
CA ASN A 8 12.40 -16.01 -11.85
C ASN A 8 10.87 -15.98 -11.66
N GLY A 9 10.10 -16.15 -12.74
CA GLY A 9 8.65 -16.41 -12.62
C GLY A 9 7.77 -15.22 -12.19
N LYS A 10 8.36 -14.08 -11.79
CA LYS A 10 7.67 -12.79 -11.64
C LYS A 10 7.78 -11.99 -12.94
N PHE A 11 6.75 -11.24 -13.31
CA PHE A 11 6.76 -10.33 -14.47
C PHE A 11 7.69 -9.12 -14.20
N SER A 12 9.00 -9.36 -14.14
CA SER A 12 9.99 -8.30 -13.94
C SER A 12 10.36 -7.65 -15.27
N GLY A 13 9.54 -6.68 -15.66
CA GLY A 13 9.84 -5.78 -16.75
C GLY A 13 9.05 -4.51 -16.57
N ILE A 14 9.73 -3.42 -16.23
CA ILE A 14 9.11 -2.10 -16.17
C ILE A 14 8.52 -1.81 -17.54
N ASN A 15 7.20 -1.59 -17.59
CA ASN A 15 6.51 -1.27 -18.81
C ASN A 15 6.58 0.24 -19.04
N PRO A 16 7.31 0.72 -20.07
CA PRO A 16 7.44 2.16 -20.32
C PRO A 16 6.10 2.88 -20.44
N ALA A 17 5.09 2.22 -21.03
CA ALA A 17 3.77 2.81 -21.17
C ALA A 17 3.09 3.02 -19.82
N VAL A 18 3.24 2.08 -18.88
CA VAL A 18 2.68 2.20 -17.53
C VAL A 18 3.44 3.24 -16.71
N SER A 19 4.78 3.26 -16.80
CA SER A 19 5.63 4.26 -16.12
C SER A 19 5.26 5.68 -16.58
N CYS A 20 5.19 5.90 -17.89
CA CYS A 20 4.76 7.17 -18.46
C CYS A 20 3.30 7.51 -18.13
N CYS A 21 2.40 6.51 -18.04
CA CYS A 21 1.01 6.76 -17.66
C CYS A 21 0.92 7.26 -16.22
N ARG A 22 1.59 6.61 -15.27
CA ARG A 22 1.66 7.04 -13.86
C ARG A 22 2.18 8.46 -13.73
N LEU A 23 3.31 8.77 -14.38
CA LEU A 23 3.85 10.13 -14.40
C LEU A 23 2.83 11.13 -14.94
N ARG A 24 2.18 10.83 -16.07
CA ARG A 24 1.18 11.73 -16.66
C ARG A 24 -0.04 11.95 -15.77
N GLN A 25 -0.44 10.96 -14.98
CA GLN A 25 -1.53 11.14 -14.03
C GLN A 25 -1.15 12.16 -12.94
N VAL A 26 0.11 12.15 -12.50
CA VAL A 26 0.65 13.16 -11.58
C VAL A 26 0.73 14.54 -12.27
N GLN A 27 1.28 14.60 -13.49
CA GLN A 27 1.36 15.85 -14.26
C GLN A 27 -0.02 16.45 -14.59
N ALA A 28 -1.05 15.61 -14.72
CA ALA A 28 -2.42 16.07 -14.94
C ALA A 28 -2.97 16.90 -13.78
N LEU A 29 -2.46 16.71 -12.54
CA LEU A 29 -2.81 17.57 -11.39
C LEU A 29 -2.32 19.00 -11.55
N LEU A 30 -1.32 19.21 -12.41
CA LEU A 30 -0.72 20.51 -12.73
C LEU A 30 -1.39 21.16 -13.95
N CYS A 31 -2.29 20.44 -14.64
CA CYS A 31 -2.99 20.92 -15.82
C CYS A 31 -4.33 21.56 -15.42
N GLY A 32 -4.36 22.88 -15.21
CA GLY A 32 -5.61 23.60 -15.01
C GLY A 32 -5.43 25.12 -15.02
N SER A 33 -6.55 25.85 -15.04
CA SER A 33 -6.57 27.31 -15.03
C SER A 33 -7.08 27.81 -13.66
N GLY A 34 -6.18 28.10 -12.73
CA GLY A 34 -6.52 28.65 -11.42
C GLY A 34 -5.28 29.09 -10.63
N THR A 35 -5.45 30.03 -9.70
CA THR A 35 -4.38 30.56 -8.82
C THR A 35 -3.93 29.60 -7.72
N ALA A 36 -4.45 28.36 -7.74
CA ALA A 36 -4.24 27.35 -6.71
C ALA A 36 -3.53 26.09 -7.25
N ILE A 37 -2.91 26.16 -8.44
CA ILE A 37 -2.21 25.04 -9.06
C ILE A 37 -0.71 25.33 -9.00
N PRO A 38 0.11 24.41 -8.47
CA PRO A 38 1.55 24.61 -8.44
C PRO A 38 2.19 24.44 -9.83
N ASP A 39 3.34 25.08 -10.04
CA ASP A 39 4.14 24.96 -11.26
C ASP A 39 4.85 23.59 -11.33
N GLY A 40 5.07 22.97 -10.18
CA GLY A 40 5.60 21.61 -10.08
C GLY A 40 5.40 20.99 -8.71
N ILE A 41 5.55 19.67 -8.64
CA ILE A 41 5.51 18.88 -7.41
C ILE A 41 6.94 18.50 -7.04
N LEU A 42 7.40 18.96 -5.87
CA LEU A 42 8.70 18.63 -5.30
C LEU A 42 8.57 17.39 -4.42
N CYS A 43 9.39 16.38 -4.71
CA CYS A 43 9.47 15.15 -3.96
C CYS A 43 10.94 14.84 -3.68
N SER A 44 11.35 14.95 -2.42
CA SER A 44 12.71 14.63 -1.97
C SER A 44 12.65 13.44 -1.03
N LEU A 45 13.49 12.44 -1.26
CA LEU A 45 13.58 11.23 -0.44
C LEU A 45 14.66 11.37 0.64
N GLY A 46 14.57 10.51 1.66
CA GLY A 46 15.59 10.42 2.70
C GLY A 46 15.68 11.61 3.65
N ILE A 47 16.88 11.80 4.19
CA ILE A 47 17.17 12.84 5.19
C ILE A 47 16.88 14.26 4.70
N ASP A 48 16.99 14.52 3.39
CA ASP A 48 16.80 15.83 2.77
C ASP A 48 15.38 16.39 2.95
N SER A 49 14.38 15.52 3.09
CA SER A 49 12.99 15.88 3.45
C SER A 49 12.61 15.50 4.89
N ARG A 50 13.60 15.11 5.71
CA ARG A 50 13.40 14.48 7.03
C ARG A 50 12.51 13.23 6.95
N TYR A 51 12.77 12.38 5.95
CA TYR A 51 12.04 11.14 5.70
C TYR A 51 10.53 11.38 5.54
N ASN A 52 10.15 12.37 4.73
CA ASN A 52 8.75 12.69 4.52
C ASN A 52 8.01 11.52 3.86
N GLU A 53 7.01 10.95 4.57
CA GLU A 53 6.28 9.78 4.10
C GLU A 53 5.48 10.03 2.81
N GLY A 54 5.00 11.24 2.58
CA GLY A 54 4.26 11.58 1.36
C GLY A 54 5.16 11.61 0.12
N CYS A 55 6.39 12.11 0.25
CA CYS A 55 7.42 11.98 -0.79
C CYS A 55 7.71 10.50 -1.09
N THR A 56 7.90 9.69 -0.04
CA THR A 56 8.13 8.25 -0.19
C THR A 56 6.95 7.55 -0.87
N GLU A 57 5.71 7.91 -0.55
CA GLU A 57 4.50 7.36 -1.18
C GLU A 57 4.43 7.72 -2.68
N LEU A 58 4.77 8.96 -3.05
CA LEU A 58 4.86 9.38 -4.46
C LEU A 58 5.93 8.60 -5.22
N ALA A 59 7.12 8.43 -4.62
CA ALA A 59 8.19 7.65 -5.21
C ALA A 59 7.80 6.17 -5.38
N LYS A 60 7.16 5.55 -4.37
CA LYS A 60 6.61 4.18 -4.48
C LYS A 60 5.64 4.05 -5.65
N TYR A 61 4.75 5.03 -5.83
CA TYR A 61 3.84 5.04 -6.96
C TYR A 61 4.58 5.11 -8.29
N LEU A 62 5.51 6.06 -8.47
CA LEU A 62 6.23 6.23 -9.73
C LEU A 62 7.17 5.06 -10.07
N PHE A 63 7.78 4.46 -9.05
CA PHE A 63 8.84 3.45 -9.18
C PHE A 63 8.38 2.03 -8.83
N TYR A 64 7.08 1.76 -8.94
CA TYR A 64 6.49 0.42 -8.84
C TYR A 64 6.84 -0.29 -7.52
N GLY A 65 6.80 0.46 -6.41
CA GLY A 65 7.10 -0.09 -5.09
C GLY A 65 8.59 -0.27 -4.81
N LEU A 66 9.52 0.25 -5.62
CA LEU A 66 10.97 0.16 -5.36
C LEU A 66 11.35 0.60 -3.93
N TYR A 67 10.62 1.56 -3.37
CA TYR A 67 10.82 2.12 -2.04
C TYR A 67 9.92 1.49 -0.96
N GLU A 68 9.28 0.34 -1.22
CA GLU A 68 8.58 -0.42 -0.18
C GLU A 68 9.57 -1.08 0.78
N GLN A 69 9.62 -0.59 2.02
CA GLN A 69 10.17 -1.32 3.15
C GLN A 69 9.33 -2.58 3.40
N ASN A 70 9.64 -3.65 2.69
CA ASN A 70 9.15 -4.98 3.02
C ASN A 70 9.96 -5.51 4.21
N GLN A 71 9.54 -5.17 5.44
CA GLN A 71 10.06 -5.81 6.66
C GLN A 71 9.74 -7.33 6.73
N VAL A 72 9.08 -7.92 5.73
CA VAL A 72 8.62 -9.31 5.75
C VAL A 72 8.84 -10.00 4.40
N ASN A 73 10.10 -10.07 3.94
CA ASN A 73 10.51 -11.10 2.98
C ASN A 73 11.97 -11.50 3.25
N LEU A 74 12.20 -11.98 4.48
CA LEU A 74 13.38 -12.74 4.85
C LEU A 74 13.31 -14.13 4.20
N GLU A 75 13.36 -14.25 2.86
CA GLU A 75 13.56 -15.58 2.27
C GLU A 75 14.08 -15.66 0.82
N HIS A 76 14.08 -14.61 0.00
CA HIS A 76 14.55 -14.75 -1.39
C HIS A 76 15.37 -13.59 -1.95
N GLY A 77 16.69 -13.64 -1.71
CA GLY A 77 17.71 -13.65 -2.77
C GLY A 77 17.83 -12.46 -3.73
N LEU A 78 17.29 -11.28 -3.42
CA LEU A 78 17.89 -10.04 -3.91
C LEU A 78 18.92 -9.64 -2.84
N GLU A 79 20.16 -9.45 -3.27
CA GLU A 79 21.23 -8.87 -2.45
C GLU A 79 20.65 -7.76 -1.57
N GLU A 80 20.95 -7.82 -0.26
CA GLU A 80 20.46 -6.88 0.75
C GLU A 80 20.50 -5.46 0.18
N PHE A 81 19.35 -4.92 -0.22
CA PHE A 81 19.22 -3.52 -0.60
C PHE A 81 19.52 -2.72 0.66
N PRO A 82 20.66 -2.02 0.77
CA PRO A 82 20.96 -1.26 1.97
C PRO A 82 19.94 -0.13 2.06
N GLU A 83 19.26 0.02 3.19
CA GLU A 83 18.32 1.14 3.41
C GLU A 83 18.97 2.50 3.15
N GLU A 84 20.29 2.59 3.33
CA GLU A 84 21.13 3.77 3.07
C GLU A 84 21.29 4.10 1.56
N MET A 85 20.99 3.18 0.64
CA MET A 85 21.22 3.38 -0.80
C MET A 85 20.10 4.11 -1.53
N LEU A 86 18.93 4.32 -0.91
CA LEU A 86 17.73 4.87 -1.56
C LEU A 86 17.42 6.32 -1.16
N ASP A 87 18.25 6.90 -0.30
CA ASP A 87 18.26 8.33 0.01
C ASP A 87 18.97 9.13 -1.10
N ASP A 88 18.91 10.46 -1.07
CA ASP A 88 19.50 11.37 -2.09
C ASP A 88 18.87 11.29 -3.49
N VAL A 89 17.53 11.26 -3.53
CA VAL A 89 16.76 11.40 -4.77
C VAL A 89 15.82 12.60 -4.66
N ILE A 90 15.92 13.52 -5.62
CA ILE A 90 15.06 14.70 -5.70
C ILE A 90 14.36 14.70 -7.05
N LEU A 91 13.03 14.72 -7.02
CA LEU A 91 12.16 14.84 -8.17
C LEU A 91 11.47 16.20 -8.15
N LEU A 92 11.48 16.89 -9.29
CA LEU A 92 10.59 18.01 -9.55
C LEU A 92 9.79 17.71 -10.81
N ILE A 93 8.51 17.37 -10.61
CA ILE A 93 7.59 17.01 -11.70
C ILE A 93 6.86 18.27 -12.12
N LYS A 94 7.07 18.73 -13.36
CA LYS A 94 6.35 19.85 -13.98
C LYS A 94 5.36 19.32 -15.02
N VAL A 95 4.54 20.21 -15.57
CA VAL A 95 3.50 19.84 -16.57
C VAL A 95 4.08 19.11 -17.78
N ASP A 96 5.21 19.57 -18.30
CA ASP A 96 5.78 19.14 -19.57
C ASP A 96 7.17 18.51 -19.45
N CYS A 97 7.83 18.62 -18.29
CA CYS A 97 9.14 18.03 -18.02
C CYS A 97 9.25 17.46 -16.60
N VAL A 98 10.29 16.68 -16.38
CA VAL A 98 10.63 16.15 -15.05
C VAL A 98 12.11 16.39 -14.83
N HIS A 99 12.45 16.96 -13.68
CA HIS A 99 13.82 17.01 -13.23
C HIS A 99 14.05 15.93 -12.19
N LEU A 100 15.17 15.21 -12.30
CA LEU A 100 15.58 14.17 -11.37
C LEU A 100 17.04 14.41 -11.00
N TYR A 101 17.30 14.65 -9.72
CA TYR A 101 18.62 14.48 -9.13
C TYR A 101 18.70 13.10 -8.48
N CYS A 102 19.81 12.41 -8.68
CA CYS A 102 20.17 11.21 -7.93
C CYS A 102 21.69 11.07 -7.85
N ASN A 103 22.19 10.45 -6.79
CA ASN A 103 23.59 10.05 -6.72
C ASN A 103 23.91 8.89 -7.72
N PRO A 104 25.20 8.61 -8.01
CA PRO A 104 25.59 7.57 -8.97
C PRO A 104 25.11 6.17 -8.59
N LEU A 105 24.98 5.89 -7.29
CA LEU A 105 24.48 4.62 -6.77
C LEU A 105 23.03 4.39 -7.19
N ASN A 106 22.16 5.38 -6.97
CA ASN A 106 20.74 5.33 -7.33
C ASN A 106 20.50 5.34 -8.85
N TYR A 107 21.42 5.93 -9.61
CA TYR A 107 21.27 6.09 -11.07
C TYR A 107 20.92 4.77 -11.76
N SER A 108 21.67 3.70 -11.45
CA SER A 108 21.50 2.39 -12.09
C SER A 108 20.14 1.75 -11.80
N TYR A 109 19.61 1.97 -10.59
CA TYR A 109 18.31 1.45 -10.15
C TYR A 109 17.14 2.26 -10.69
N LEU A 110 17.29 3.59 -10.80
CA LEU A 110 16.23 4.47 -11.28
C LEU A 110 16.10 4.45 -12.80
N LEU A 111 17.20 4.27 -13.52
CA LEU A 111 17.24 4.37 -14.99
C LEU A 111 16.19 3.51 -15.70
N PRO A 112 15.93 2.25 -15.32
CA PRO A 112 14.87 1.44 -15.91
C PRO A 112 13.46 2.06 -15.80
N TYR A 113 13.20 2.83 -14.73
CA TYR A 113 11.90 3.48 -14.50
C TYR A 113 11.74 4.80 -15.23
N VAL A 114 12.81 5.60 -15.30
CA VAL A 114 12.74 7.01 -15.74
C VAL A 114 13.25 7.26 -17.15
N SER A 115 14.09 6.39 -17.71
CA SER A 115 14.72 6.60 -19.03
C SER A 115 13.74 6.81 -20.19
N HIS A 116 12.49 6.41 -20.02
CA HIS A 116 11.43 6.54 -21.01
C HIS A 116 10.56 7.79 -20.82
N TRP A 117 10.76 8.55 -19.74
CA TRP A 117 10.01 9.77 -19.47
C TRP A 117 10.37 10.86 -20.47
N ARG A 118 9.34 11.58 -20.92
CA ARG A 118 9.51 12.66 -21.88
C ARG A 118 10.07 13.89 -21.17
N ASN A 119 11.04 14.55 -21.79
CA ASN A 119 11.68 15.77 -21.26
C ASN A 119 12.24 15.56 -19.85
N LEU A 120 12.92 14.43 -19.63
CA LEU A 120 13.66 14.17 -18.40
C LEU A 120 14.96 14.98 -18.38
N HIS A 121 15.16 15.76 -17.33
CA HIS A 121 16.42 16.43 -17.00
C HIS A 121 17.08 15.71 -15.84
N LEU A 122 18.19 15.03 -16.10
CA LEU A 122 18.87 14.18 -15.13
C LEU A 122 20.13 14.87 -14.61
N TYR A 123 20.24 14.99 -13.29
CA TYR A 123 21.35 15.59 -12.56
C TYR A 123 22.02 14.48 -11.74
N CYS A 124 23.14 13.98 -12.22
CA CYS A 124 23.89 12.92 -11.57
C CYS A 124 25.37 13.12 -11.89
N MET A 125 26.21 13.08 -10.87
CA MET A 125 27.67 13.09 -11.04
C MET A 125 28.15 11.72 -11.54
N THR A 126 29.39 11.66 -12.01
CA THR A 126 30.08 10.39 -12.18
C THR A 126 30.50 9.82 -10.82
N GLU A 127 30.74 8.51 -10.75
CA GLU A 127 31.24 7.85 -9.53
C GLU A 127 32.52 8.52 -9.01
N THR A 128 33.44 8.90 -9.91
CA THR A 128 34.70 9.55 -9.55
C THR A 128 34.54 10.96 -9.02
N GLU A 129 33.58 11.72 -9.55
CA GLU A 129 33.31 13.08 -9.05
C GLU A 129 32.60 13.03 -7.69
N TYR A 130 31.80 11.99 -7.45
CA TYR A 130 31.05 11.80 -6.20
C TYR A 130 31.92 11.36 -5.01
N GLU A 131 33.18 10.97 -5.24
CA GLU A 131 34.14 10.67 -4.15
C GLU A 131 34.50 11.92 -3.32
N ASP A 132 34.33 13.12 -3.89
CA ASP A 132 34.47 14.39 -3.18
C ASP A 132 33.12 14.79 -2.57
N GLU A 133 32.96 14.53 -1.27
CA GLU A 133 31.72 14.80 -0.52
C GLU A 133 31.31 16.29 -0.57
N GLU A 134 32.26 17.22 -0.54
CA GLU A 134 31.98 18.66 -0.58
C GLU A 134 31.45 19.05 -1.97
N ALA A 135 32.13 18.61 -3.02
CA ALA A 135 31.67 18.83 -4.39
C ALA A 135 30.33 18.16 -4.68
N ALA A 136 30.07 16.98 -4.11
CA ALA A 136 28.81 16.26 -4.25
C ALA A 136 27.63 17.02 -3.63
N GLU A 137 27.81 17.55 -2.41
CA GLU A 137 26.78 18.36 -1.75
C GLU A 137 26.55 19.70 -2.49
N GLU A 138 27.61 20.38 -2.95
CA GLU A 138 27.47 21.59 -3.76
C GLU A 138 26.72 21.32 -5.08
N PHE A 139 27.02 20.20 -5.75
CA PHE A 139 26.34 19.79 -6.96
C PHE A 139 24.87 19.48 -6.71
N LYS A 140 24.52 18.81 -5.60
CA LYS A 140 23.13 18.55 -5.19
C LYS A 140 22.34 19.86 -5.01
N ILE A 141 22.91 20.81 -4.26
CA ILE A 141 22.27 22.10 -3.99
C ILE A 141 22.11 22.92 -5.28
N SER A 142 23.16 23.02 -6.08
CA SER A 142 23.11 23.77 -7.35
C SER A 142 22.15 23.14 -8.36
N SER A 143 22.09 21.81 -8.42
CA SER A 143 21.08 21.08 -9.20
C SER A 143 19.68 21.43 -8.71
N PHE A 144 19.42 21.39 -7.41
CA PHE A 144 18.12 21.75 -6.85
C PHE A 144 17.72 23.20 -7.20
N VAL A 145 18.64 24.16 -7.06
CA VAL A 145 18.41 25.56 -7.46
C VAL A 145 18.01 25.66 -8.93
N ALA A 146 18.70 24.96 -9.82
CA ALA A 146 18.38 24.93 -11.25
C ALA A 146 17.02 24.30 -11.54
N MET A 147 16.64 23.26 -10.81
CA MET A 147 15.33 22.60 -10.97
C MET A 147 14.18 23.58 -10.71
N VAL A 148 14.27 24.38 -9.63
CA VAL A 148 13.17 25.26 -9.16
C VAL A 148 13.17 26.67 -9.77
N GLN A 149 14.19 27.04 -10.56
CA GLN A 149 14.44 28.43 -10.98
C GLN A 149 13.23 29.14 -11.66
N ASP A 150 12.44 28.40 -12.43
CA ASP A 150 11.29 28.91 -13.19
C ASP A 150 9.93 28.64 -12.52
N CYS A 151 9.93 28.27 -11.24
CA CYS A 151 8.71 28.04 -10.46
C CYS A 151 8.37 29.25 -9.59
N TYR A 152 7.10 29.41 -9.25
CA TYR A 152 6.60 30.37 -8.25
C TYR A 152 5.80 29.66 -7.17
N HIS A 153 5.02 28.65 -7.55
CA HIS A 153 4.20 27.81 -6.68
C HIS A 153 4.72 26.38 -6.73
N ILE A 154 5.04 25.79 -5.59
CA ILE A 154 5.59 24.43 -5.51
C ILE A 154 4.68 23.58 -4.62
N GLY A 155 4.17 22.51 -5.21
CA GLY A 155 3.40 21.49 -4.52
C GLY A 155 4.29 20.52 -3.78
N VAL A 156 3.90 20.10 -2.59
CA VAL A 156 4.63 19.13 -1.78
C VAL A 156 3.66 18.04 -1.33
N PRO A 157 3.98 16.75 -1.50
CA PRO A 157 3.23 15.66 -0.91
C PRO A 157 3.53 15.58 0.59
N TYR A 158 2.93 16.46 1.40
CA TYR A 158 3.31 16.63 2.80
C TYR A 158 2.94 15.43 3.70
N SER A 159 1.84 14.75 3.40
CA SER A 159 1.27 13.67 4.22
C SER A 159 0.99 12.41 3.42
N SER A 160 1.01 11.26 4.09
CA SER A 160 0.73 9.95 3.50
C SER A 160 -0.72 9.53 3.76
N GLN A 161 -1.28 8.63 2.93
CA GLN A 161 -2.63 8.09 3.17
C GLN A 161 -2.79 7.34 4.51
N GLY A 162 -1.68 6.91 5.11
CA GLY A 162 -1.67 6.22 6.40
C GLY A 162 -1.50 7.15 7.60
N GLN A 163 -0.96 8.35 7.37
CA GLN A 163 -0.64 9.34 8.40
C GLN A 163 -0.97 10.75 7.91
N ILE A 164 -2.25 11.12 8.03
CA ILE A 164 -2.72 12.46 7.68
C ILE A 164 -2.16 13.47 8.69
N GLN A 165 -1.46 14.48 8.17
CA GLN A 165 -0.87 15.56 8.96
C GLN A 165 -1.40 16.89 8.45
N LYS A 166 -1.62 17.84 9.37
CA LYS A 166 -2.00 19.21 8.98
C LYS A 166 -0.80 19.89 8.34
N PHE A 167 -0.98 20.41 7.12
CA PHE A 167 0.07 21.12 6.41
C PHE A 167 0.65 22.29 7.22
N ASP A 168 1.96 22.29 7.40
CA ASP A 168 2.72 23.36 8.02
C ASP A 168 3.93 23.72 7.16
N MET A 169 3.83 24.87 6.48
CA MET A 169 4.86 25.42 5.62
C MET A 169 6.21 25.59 6.35
N PHE A 170 6.20 25.95 7.63
CA PHE A 170 7.43 26.15 8.39
C PHE A 170 8.11 24.82 8.74
N MET A 171 7.36 23.71 8.78
CA MET A 171 7.95 22.39 8.94
C MET A 171 8.61 21.92 7.65
N VAL A 172 8.07 22.31 6.49
CA VAL A 172 8.69 22.06 5.18
C VAL A 172 9.95 22.91 5.01
N GLU A 173 9.92 24.20 5.36
CA GLU A 173 11.11 25.08 5.30
C GLU A 173 12.30 24.50 6.09
N LYS A 174 12.04 23.77 7.19
CA LYS A 174 13.07 23.12 8.02
C LYS A 174 13.72 21.89 7.39
N TRP A 175 13.27 21.45 6.22
CA TRP A 175 13.92 20.35 5.47
C TRP A 175 15.37 20.72 5.15
N PRO A 176 16.36 19.83 5.39
CA PRO A 176 17.76 20.11 5.10
C PRO A 176 17.99 20.65 3.69
N LEU A 177 17.33 20.07 2.67
CA LEU A 177 17.41 20.54 1.29
C LEU A 177 16.93 21.99 1.11
N LEU A 178 15.81 22.37 1.74
CA LEU A 178 15.28 23.72 1.65
C LEU A 178 16.10 24.73 2.46
N GLN A 179 16.69 24.31 3.58
CA GLN A 179 17.63 25.14 4.33
C GLN A 179 18.91 25.38 3.53
N ALA A 180 19.41 24.37 2.80
CA ALA A 180 20.58 24.50 1.96
C ALA A 180 20.37 25.47 0.79
N PHE A 181 19.13 25.64 0.31
CA PHE A 181 18.80 26.66 -0.69
C PHE A 181 19.12 28.09 -0.22
N ALA A 182 19.10 28.37 1.10
CA ALA A 182 19.39 29.70 1.61
C ALA A 182 20.89 30.04 1.66
N LEU A 183 21.78 29.06 1.40
CA LEU A 183 23.23 29.27 1.45
C LEU A 183 23.67 30.30 0.39
N GLU A 184 24.51 31.25 0.81
CA GLU A 184 25.11 32.23 -0.10
C GLU A 184 26.19 31.57 -0.97
N GLY A 185 26.27 31.96 -2.24
CA GLY A 185 27.27 31.46 -3.20
C GLY A 185 26.82 30.25 -4.02
N ILE A 186 26.29 29.21 -3.37
CA ILE A 186 25.87 27.95 -4.02
C ILE A 186 24.34 27.84 -4.10
N GLY A 187 23.63 28.35 -3.09
CA GLY A 187 22.17 28.35 -3.03
C GLY A 187 21.53 29.54 -3.74
N GLY A 188 20.23 29.71 -3.53
CA GLY A 188 19.44 30.85 -4.00
C GLY A 188 19.61 32.14 -3.18
N GLY A 189 20.38 32.11 -2.09
CA GLY A 189 20.73 33.29 -1.28
C GLY A 189 19.58 33.91 -0.48
N SER A 190 18.44 33.22 -0.35
CA SER A 190 17.33 33.60 0.53
C SER A 190 16.53 32.37 0.95
N PHE A 191 15.73 32.48 2.01
CA PHE A 191 14.85 31.40 2.47
C PHE A 191 13.93 30.92 1.34
N PHE A 192 13.70 29.61 1.27
CA PHE A 192 12.99 29.01 0.15
C PHE A 192 11.55 29.54 0.05
N THR A 193 10.85 29.57 1.18
CA THR A 193 9.47 30.08 1.31
C THR A 193 9.33 31.60 1.13
N MET A 194 10.42 32.36 1.14
CA MET A 194 10.37 33.78 0.76
C MET A 194 10.31 33.95 -0.76
N LYS A 195 10.88 33.00 -1.52
CA LYS A 195 10.93 33.04 -2.98
C LYS A 195 9.79 32.26 -3.63
N TYR A 196 9.45 31.10 -3.08
CA TYR A 196 8.44 30.19 -3.63
C TYR A 196 7.28 29.97 -2.65
N LYS A 197 6.05 29.95 -3.17
CA LYS A 197 4.87 29.65 -2.39
C LYS A 197 4.62 28.14 -2.35
N LEU A 198 4.66 27.57 -1.14
CA LEU A 198 4.42 26.14 -0.94
C LEU A 198 2.92 25.83 -0.86
N MET A 199 2.53 24.68 -1.41
CA MET A 199 1.16 24.17 -1.41
C MET A 199 1.14 22.67 -1.07
N ASP A 200 0.14 22.22 -0.32
CA ASP A 200 -0.06 20.80 -0.06
C ASP A 200 -0.72 20.12 -1.26
N MET A 201 -0.13 19.01 -1.73
CA MET A 201 -0.65 18.19 -2.82
C MET A 201 -1.07 16.78 -2.39
N SER A 202 -1.05 16.48 -1.08
CA SER A 202 -1.27 15.14 -0.54
C SER A 202 -2.61 14.54 -0.99
N GLU A 203 -3.72 15.25 -0.75
CA GLU A 203 -5.06 14.75 -1.09
C GLU A 203 -5.26 14.52 -2.61
N ASN A 204 -4.76 15.44 -3.43
CA ASN A 204 -4.82 15.31 -4.89
C ASN A 204 -4.05 14.08 -5.38
N LEU A 205 -2.90 13.82 -4.79
CA LEU A 205 -2.08 12.66 -5.11
C LEU A 205 -2.72 11.35 -4.64
N TRP A 206 -3.37 11.33 -3.48
CA TRP A 206 -4.09 10.15 -3.02
C TRP A 206 -5.18 9.72 -3.99
N GLN A 207 -5.87 10.67 -4.64
CA GLN A 207 -6.85 10.38 -5.69
C GLN A 207 -6.22 9.74 -6.93
N VAL A 208 -4.94 9.99 -7.20
CA VAL A 208 -4.17 9.34 -8.26
C VAL A 208 -3.78 7.93 -7.83
N TYR A 209 -3.27 7.76 -6.60
CA TYR A 209 -2.82 6.47 -6.08
C TYR A 209 -3.94 5.44 -5.98
N ASN A 210 -5.16 5.88 -5.67
CA ASN A 210 -6.33 5.01 -5.52
C ASN A 210 -6.88 4.49 -6.85
N ARG A 211 -6.31 4.89 -8.00
CA ARG A 211 -6.72 4.38 -9.31
C ARG A 211 -6.10 3.01 -9.55
N LEU A 212 -6.93 2.06 -9.95
CA LEU A 212 -6.45 0.76 -10.39
C LEU A 212 -5.67 0.92 -11.69
N ASP A 213 -4.44 0.42 -11.71
CA ASP A 213 -3.56 0.38 -12.87
C ASP A 213 -2.92 -1.02 -12.99
N PRO A 214 -2.21 -1.33 -14.08
CA PRO A 214 -1.66 -2.66 -14.27
C PRO A 214 -0.70 -3.12 -13.17
N VAL A 215 0.02 -2.21 -12.51
CA VAL A 215 0.98 -2.55 -11.46
C VAL A 215 0.25 -2.76 -10.13
N SER A 216 -0.71 -1.90 -9.78
CA SER A 216 -1.52 -2.12 -8.58
C SER A 216 -2.41 -3.36 -8.71
N LEU A 217 -2.89 -3.67 -9.92
CA LEU A 217 -3.59 -4.92 -10.21
C LEU A 217 -2.67 -6.15 -10.10
N ASP A 218 -1.44 -6.08 -10.62
CA ASP A 218 -0.49 -7.18 -10.50
C ASP A 218 -0.19 -7.46 -9.02
N ASN A 219 0.16 -6.43 -8.23
CA ASN A 219 0.39 -6.56 -6.79
C ASN A 219 -0.83 -7.16 -6.06
N LEU A 220 -2.04 -6.70 -6.40
CA LEU A 220 -3.28 -7.24 -5.85
C LEU A 220 -3.42 -8.74 -6.12
N LEU A 221 -3.10 -9.20 -7.34
CA LEU A 221 -3.25 -10.60 -7.73
C LEU A 221 -2.12 -11.48 -7.21
N THR A 222 -0.88 -10.97 -7.18
CA THR A 222 0.30 -11.79 -6.85
C THR A 222 0.63 -11.80 -5.37
N GLU A 223 0.25 -10.77 -4.61
CA GLU A 223 0.60 -10.64 -3.19
C GLU A 223 -0.64 -10.63 -2.31
N ASP A 224 -1.51 -9.63 -2.49
CA ASP A 224 -2.66 -9.43 -1.60
C ASP A 224 -3.64 -10.61 -1.67
N LEU A 225 -4.01 -11.04 -2.87
CA LEU A 225 -4.93 -12.15 -3.09
C LEU A 225 -4.35 -13.47 -2.55
N VAL A 226 -3.07 -13.73 -2.78
CA VAL A 226 -2.40 -14.92 -2.28
C VAL A 226 -2.39 -14.94 -0.75
N ASN A 227 -2.08 -13.82 -0.12
CA ASN A 227 -2.10 -13.71 1.34
C ASN A 227 -3.51 -13.78 1.92
N PHE A 228 -4.50 -13.25 1.20
CA PHE A 228 -5.92 -13.35 1.54
C PHE A 228 -6.43 -14.80 1.45
N GLU A 229 -6.10 -15.53 0.39
CA GLU A 229 -6.44 -16.95 0.22
C GLU A 229 -5.79 -17.84 1.27
N LYS A 230 -4.55 -17.55 1.70
CA LYS A 230 -3.91 -18.24 2.83
C LYS A 230 -4.75 -18.16 4.11
N GLN A 231 -5.47 -17.07 4.36
CA GLN A 231 -6.32 -16.97 5.54
C GLN A 231 -7.52 -17.92 5.46
N TRP A 232 -8.12 -18.04 4.28
CA TRP A 232 -9.20 -19.01 4.05
C TRP A 232 -8.70 -20.45 4.22
N ASN A 233 -7.54 -20.77 3.65
CA ASN A 233 -6.93 -22.08 3.80
C ASN A 233 -6.56 -22.38 5.26
N GLY A 234 -6.05 -21.39 5.99
CA GLY A 234 -5.77 -21.50 7.42
C GLY A 234 -7.05 -21.76 8.25
N PHE A 235 -8.14 -21.04 7.95
CA PHE A 235 -9.44 -21.29 8.57
C PHE A 235 -9.92 -22.73 8.34
N PHE A 236 -9.94 -23.21 7.10
CA PHE A 236 -10.40 -24.58 6.81
C PHE A 236 -9.48 -25.65 7.38
N SER A 237 -8.17 -25.43 7.35
CA SER A 237 -7.21 -26.35 7.97
C SER A 237 -7.45 -26.45 9.48
N GLY A 238 -7.82 -25.35 10.14
CA GLY A 238 -8.24 -25.36 11.55
C GLY A 238 -9.51 -26.18 11.77
N MET A 239 -10.52 -26.01 10.91
CA MET A 239 -11.77 -26.77 10.98
C MET A 239 -11.58 -28.28 10.73
N ASP A 240 -10.68 -28.66 9.82
CA ASP A 240 -10.40 -30.06 9.47
C ASP A 240 -9.66 -30.82 10.57
N LEU A 241 -8.97 -30.12 11.48
CA LEU A 241 -8.35 -30.70 12.67
C LEU A 241 -9.38 -31.03 13.76
N GLU A 242 -10.56 -30.43 13.73
CA GLU A 242 -11.59 -30.64 14.74
C GLU A 242 -12.29 -31.99 14.57
N SER A 243 -12.34 -32.76 15.65
CA SER A 243 -13.14 -33.97 15.73
C SER A 243 -14.64 -33.66 15.80
N HIS A 244 -15.50 -34.65 15.52
CA HIS A 244 -16.97 -34.50 15.64
C HIS A 244 -17.45 -34.04 17.03
N LEU A 245 -16.70 -34.30 18.10
CA LEU A 245 -17.05 -33.87 19.45
C LEU A 245 -16.49 -32.49 19.77
N SER A 246 -15.27 -32.18 19.31
CA SER A 246 -14.63 -30.89 19.58
C SER A 246 -15.20 -29.76 18.73
N ILE A 247 -15.70 -30.05 17.52
CA ILE A 247 -16.38 -29.05 16.67
C ILE A 247 -17.64 -28.46 17.33
N LEU A 248 -18.29 -29.22 18.23
CA LEU A 248 -19.47 -28.74 18.96
C LEU A 248 -19.10 -27.70 20.04
N GLU A 249 -17.87 -27.76 20.55
CA GLU A 249 -17.33 -26.85 21.56
C GLU A 249 -16.66 -25.61 20.93
N LEU A 250 -16.39 -25.65 19.64
CA LEU A 250 -15.80 -24.54 18.90
C LEU A 250 -16.65 -23.28 19.03
N SER A 251 -16.02 -22.19 19.50
CA SER A 251 -16.66 -20.88 19.62
C SER A 251 -16.48 -20.03 18.35
N GLU A 252 -17.36 -19.05 18.15
CA GLU A 252 -17.23 -18.02 17.10
C GLU A 252 -15.89 -17.27 17.22
N ALA A 253 -15.45 -17.05 18.47
CA ALA A 253 -14.13 -16.51 18.75
C ALA A 253 -13.04 -17.45 18.24
N GLN A 254 -12.96 -18.70 18.68
CA GLN A 254 -11.91 -19.62 18.25
C GLN A 254 -11.88 -19.81 16.72
N ALA A 255 -13.03 -20.04 16.10
CA ALA A 255 -13.13 -20.23 14.65
C ALA A 255 -12.67 -19.00 13.85
N GLY A 256 -13.01 -17.80 14.32
CA GLY A 256 -12.68 -16.57 13.61
C GLY A 256 -11.25 -16.07 13.78
N GLU A 257 -10.43 -16.68 14.65
CA GLU A 257 -9.11 -16.13 15.04
C GLU A 257 -8.23 -15.83 13.85
N ALA A 258 -8.11 -16.75 12.87
CA ALA A 258 -7.28 -16.54 11.68
C ALA A 258 -7.63 -15.25 10.92
N PHE A 259 -8.92 -14.97 10.72
CA PHE A 259 -9.35 -13.73 10.06
C PHE A 259 -9.12 -12.51 10.93
N ARG A 260 -9.27 -12.64 12.26
CA ARG A 260 -9.07 -11.52 13.17
C ARG A 260 -7.63 -11.12 13.32
N SER A 261 -6.71 -12.07 13.56
CA SER A 261 -5.30 -11.75 13.72
C SER A 261 -4.74 -11.14 12.43
N TYR A 262 -5.13 -11.68 11.26
CA TYR A 262 -4.78 -11.12 9.96
C TYR A 262 -5.22 -9.65 9.81
N TYR A 263 -6.49 -9.38 10.08
CA TYR A 263 -7.05 -8.04 9.96
C TYR A 263 -6.43 -7.05 10.97
N LEU A 264 -6.32 -7.43 12.25
CA LEU A 264 -5.73 -6.60 13.29
C LEU A 264 -4.27 -6.28 13.02
N HIS A 265 -3.47 -7.29 12.66
CA HIS A 265 -2.05 -7.10 12.37
C HIS A 265 -1.84 -6.14 11.19
N GLY A 266 -2.68 -6.24 10.17
CA GLY A 266 -2.64 -5.30 9.04
C GLY A 266 -3.05 -3.87 9.41
N LEU A 267 -3.95 -3.69 10.38
CA LEU A 267 -4.34 -2.37 10.89
C LEU A 267 -3.27 -1.73 11.78
N ILE A 268 -2.44 -2.49 12.50
CA ILE A 268 -1.36 -1.91 13.34
C ILE A 268 -0.43 -1.02 12.49
N SER A 269 -0.22 -1.38 11.22
CA SER A 269 0.63 -0.62 10.31
C SER A 269 0.03 0.72 9.84
N ARG A 270 -1.22 1.03 10.17
CA ARG A 270 -1.93 2.21 9.63
C ARG A 270 -2.77 2.84 10.74
N LYS A 271 -2.61 4.14 10.99
CA LYS A 271 -3.54 4.89 11.87
C LYS A 271 -4.86 5.16 11.11
N ILE A 272 -5.46 4.14 10.49
CA ILE A 272 -6.75 4.26 9.81
C ILE A 272 -7.80 4.53 10.89
N THR A 273 -8.49 5.66 10.76
CA THR A 273 -9.64 6.05 11.58
C THR A 273 -10.97 5.59 11.00
N ASP A 274 -10.98 5.00 9.81
CA ASP A 274 -12.20 4.50 9.18
C ASP A 274 -12.69 3.22 9.88
N LYS A 275 -13.79 3.37 10.60
CA LYS A 275 -14.46 2.32 11.38
C LYS A 275 -15.73 1.86 10.67
N SER A 276 -15.75 1.85 9.33
CA SER A 276 -16.91 1.33 8.60
C SER A 276 -17.15 -0.14 8.98
N LYS A 277 -18.33 -0.44 9.55
CA LYS A 277 -18.68 -1.79 10.00
C LYS A 277 -18.67 -2.83 8.87
N CYS A 278 -18.87 -2.39 7.62
CA CYS A 278 -18.90 -3.26 6.45
C CYS A 278 -17.54 -3.88 6.10
N GLN A 279 -16.45 -3.38 6.66
CA GLN A 279 -15.09 -3.85 6.39
C GLN A 279 -14.49 -4.69 7.52
N GLN A 280 -15.31 -5.21 8.43
CA GLN A 280 -14.82 -6.07 9.51
C GLN A 280 -15.04 -7.55 9.16
N PRO A 281 -14.06 -8.43 9.42
CA PRO A 281 -14.30 -9.85 9.29
C PRO A 281 -15.15 -10.36 10.46
N TYR A 282 -15.90 -11.44 10.23
CA TYR A 282 -16.72 -12.06 11.26
C TYR A 282 -16.92 -13.55 10.99
N VAL A 283 -17.23 -14.28 12.06
CA VAL A 283 -17.63 -15.69 12.02
C VAL A 283 -18.83 -15.84 12.95
N LEU A 284 -19.98 -16.20 12.38
CA LEU A 284 -21.26 -16.24 13.08
C LEU A 284 -21.93 -17.60 12.85
N PHE A 285 -22.47 -18.19 13.92
CA PHE A 285 -23.11 -19.50 13.88
C PHE A 285 -24.63 -19.41 14.03
N GLY A 286 -25.35 -20.22 13.25
CA GLY A 286 -26.78 -20.46 13.42
C GLY A 286 -27.60 -19.16 13.49
N LYS A 287 -28.30 -18.95 14.60
CA LYS A 287 -29.19 -17.79 14.79
C LYS A 287 -28.46 -16.45 14.82
N HIS A 288 -27.18 -16.42 15.20
CA HIS A 288 -26.37 -15.19 15.25
C HIS A 288 -25.98 -14.68 13.87
N SER A 289 -26.36 -15.39 12.81
CA SER A 289 -26.25 -14.88 11.45
C SER A 289 -27.41 -13.95 11.06
N ALA A 290 -28.30 -13.59 12.00
CA ALA A 290 -29.38 -12.65 11.76
C ALA A 290 -28.84 -11.21 11.62
N LEU A 291 -29.60 -10.36 10.93
CA LEU A 291 -29.22 -8.95 10.70
C LEU A 291 -28.99 -8.19 12.01
N GLU A 292 -29.83 -8.44 13.02
CA GLU A 292 -29.74 -7.80 14.34
C GLU A 292 -28.42 -8.11 15.05
N ASP A 293 -27.95 -9.36 14.95
CA ASP A 293 -26.68 -9.79 15.54
C ASP A 293 -25.49 -9.27 14.72
N LEU A 294 -25.62 -9.19 13.40
CA LEU A 294 -24.60 -8.62 12.52
C LEU A 294 -24.37 -7.12 12.79
N GLU A 295 -25.44 -6.36 13.02
CA GLU A 295 -25.35 -4.93 13.36
C GLU A 295 -24.69 -4.68 14.72
N ASN A 296 -24.90 -5.60 15.67
CA ASN A 296 -24.36 -5.55 17.03
C ASN A 296 -23.01 -6.26 17.19
N TYR A 297 -22.54 -6.96 16.16
CA TYR A 297 -21.28 -7.69 16.21
C TYR A 297 -20.10 -6.75 16.45
N LEU A 298 -19.29 -7.09 17.45
CA LEU A 298 -18.06 -6.39 17.77
C LEU A 298 -16.88 -7.32 17.51
N PHE A 299 -16.23 -7.09 16.38
CA PHE A 299 -15.05 -7.84 15.96
C PHE A 299 -13.93 -7.90 17.02
N ASN A 300 -13.75 -6.84 17.82
CA ASN A 300 -12.74 -6.78 18.88
C ASN A 300 -13.08 -7.66 20.10
N PHE A 301 -14.35 -8.06 20.25
CA PHE A 301 -14.84 -8.81 21.40
C PHE A 301 -15.77 -9.94 20.94
N PRO A 302 -15.24 -10.92 20.18
CA PRO A 302 -16.02 -12.07 19.77
C PRO A 302 -16.42 -12.90 20.99
N SER A 303 -17.58 -13.55 20.92
CA SER A 303 -18.13 -14.30 22.05
C SER A 303 -17.55 -15.71 22.13
N GLU A 304 -16.89 -16.04 23.23
CA GLU A 304 -16.49 -17.41 23.55
C GLU A 304 -17.68 -18.31 23.93
N SER A 305 -18.80 -17.69 24.31
CA SER A 305 -20.01 -18.42 24.72
C SER A 305 -20.87 -18.89 23.55
N HIS A 306 -20.67 -18.32 22.37
CA HIS A 306 -21.38 -18.69 21.15
C HIS A 306 -20.66 -19.87 20.50
N GLN A 307 -21.10 -21.06 20.84
CA GLN A 307 -20.50 -22.30 20.39
C GLN A 307 -21.40 -22.99 19.36
N VAL A 308 -20.84 -23.86 18.54
CA VAL A 308 -21.63 -24.62 17.58
C VAL A 308 -22.79 -25.37 18.27
N ARG A 309 -22.60 -25.91 19.47
CA ARG A 309 -23.65 -26.67 20.19
C ARG A 309 -24.89 -25.89 20.66
N ASN A 310 -24.82 -24.56 20.81
CA ASN A 310 -25.86 -23.77 21.50
C ASN A 310 -26.45 -22.62 20.68
N THR A 311 -25.98 -22.44 19.44
CA THR A 311 -26.33 -21.33 18.54
C THR A 311 -27.44 -21.68 17.54
N GLY A 312 -27.94 -22.91 17.55
CA GLY A 312 -29.10 -23.35 16.78
C GLY A 312 -30.45 -22.94 17.39
N PRO A 313 -31.56 -23.23 16.68
CA PRO A 313 -32.91 -22.99 17.18
C PRO A 313 -33.13 -23.66 18.55
N GLN A 314 -33.76 -22.96 19.49
CA GLN A 314 -34.02 -23.47 20.85
C GLN A 314 -32.75 -23.88 21.64
N GLY A 315 -31.58 -23.34 21.29
CA GLY A 315 -30.31 -23.68 21.95
C GLY A 315 -29.72 -25.02 21.51
N SER A 316 -30.19 -25.56 20.38
CA SER A 316 -29.61 -26.75 19.73
C SER A 316 -28.31 -26.41 18.99
N ALA A 317 -27.69 -27.41 18.37
CA ALA A 317 -26.51 -27.20 17.54
C ALA A 317 -26.83 -26.39 16.27
N ALA A 318 -25.95 -25.44 15.92
CA ALA A 318 -26.01 -24.71 14.67
C ALA A 318 -25.87 -25.67 13.48
N ARG A 319 -26.63 -25.37 12.43
CA ARG A 319 -26.60 -26.10 11.15
C ARG A 319 -25.84 -25.37 10.06
N HIS A 320 -25.50 -24.10 10.28
CA HIS A 320 -24.80 -23.27 9.34
C HIS A 320 -23.91 -22.25 10.04
N MET A 321 -22.94 -21.73 9.30
CA MET A 321 -22.11 -20.61 9.66
C MET A 321 -22.02 -19.61 8.52
N ILE A 322 -21.91 -18.33 8.86
CA ILE A 322 -21.58 -17.26 7.91
C ILE A 322 -20.22 -16.71 8.30
N LEU A 323 -19.34 -16.63 7.30
CA LEU A 323 -17.96 -16.19 7.42
C LEU A 323 -17.77 -14.97 6.54
N GLN A 324 -17.09 -13.95 7.03
CA GLN A 324 -16.53 -12.88 6.24
C GLN A 324 -15.06 -12.70 6.57
N CYS A 325 -14.22 -12.75 5.53
CA CYS A 325 -12.82 -12.36 5.60
C CYS A 325 -12.65 -11.05 4.85
N VAL A 326 -11.86 -10.13 5.40
CA VAL A 326 -11.57 -8.82 4.81
C VAL A 326 -10.07 -8.61 4.85
N ALA A 327 -9.48 -8.20 3.72
CA ALA A 327 -8.10 -7.78 3.69
C ALA A 327 -7.96 -6.43 4.42
N PRO A 328 -6.97 -6.30 5.33
CA PRO A 328 -6.75 -5.06 6.05
C PRO A 328 -6.25 -3.92 5.15
N LYS A 329 -5.66 -4.28 4.00
CA LYS A 329 -5.17 -3.37 2.98
C LYS A 329 -5.87 -3.71 1.67
N GLY A 330 -6.39 -2.67 0.99
CA GLY A 330 -6.99 -2.82 -0.33
C GLY A 330 -8.46 -3.26 -0.33
N PRO A 331 -8.97 -3.67 -1.50
CA PRO A 331 -10.40 -3.84 -1.72
C PRO A 331 -10.93 -5.27 -1.45
N LEU A 332 -10.09 -6.22 -1.04
CA LEU A 332 -10.50 -7.63 -0.97
C LEU A 332 -11.40 -7.89 0.25
N ALA A 333 -12.63 -8.33 -0.01
CA ALA A 333 -13.52 -8.88 0.98
C ALA A 333 -14.29 -10.06 0.38
N CYS A 334 -14.51 -11.10 1.18
CA CYS A 334 -15.29 -12.25 0.76
C CYS A 334 -16.15 -12.73 1.91
N ALA A 335 -17.46 -12.90 1.65
CA ALA A 335 -18.39 -13.50 2.59
C ALA A 335 -18.94 -14.80 2.00
N ARG A 336 -19.06 -15.83 2.84
CA ARG A 336 -19.51 -17.16 2.42
C ARG A 336 -20.34 -17.83 3.52
N THR A 337 -21.34 -18.59 3.11
CA THR A 337 -22.15 -19.42 4.00
C THR A 337 -21.77 -20.89 3.83
N TYR A 338 -21.63 -21.58 4.95
CA TYR A 338 -21.31 -23.01 5.02
C TYR A 338 -22.27 -23.72 5.97
N PHE A 339 -22.41 -25.03 5.82
CA PHE A 339 -23.32 -25.86 6.61
C PHE A 339 -22.57 -26.87 7.47
N PHE A 340 -22.98 -27.00 8.73
CA PHE A 340 -22.54 -28.06 9.62
C PHE A 340 -23.36 -29.32 9.33
N GLY A 341 -22.72 -30.32 8.74
CA GLY A 341 -23.31 -31.64 8.46
C GLY A 341 -23.40 -31.97 6.98
N THR A 342 -23.62 -33.26 6.68
CA THR A 342 -23.79 -33.77 5.33
C THR A 342 -25.27 -33.67 4.95
N THR A 343 -25.62 -32.78 4.02
CA THR A 343 -26.98 -32.75 3.44
C THR A 343 -27.24 -33.91 2.48
N HIS A 344 -26.26 -34.78 2.27
CA HIS A 344 -26.42 -35.96 1.43
C HIS A 344 -26.55 -37.22 2.31
N ASN A 345 -27.77 -37.73 2.44
CA ASN A 345 -27.96 -39.17 2.54
C ASN A 345 -27.97 -39.69 1.09
N PRO A 346 -26.88 -40.30 0.56
CA PRO A 346 -27.08 -41.18 -0.58
C PRO A 346 -28.05 -42.25 -0.08
N TYR A 347 -29.11 -42.52 -0.83
CA TYR A 347 -30.03 -43.62 -0.51
C TYR A 347 -29.34 -44.96 -0.80
N LEU A 348 -28.28 -45.30 -0.07
CA LEU A 348 -27.56 -46.57 -0.17
C LEU A 348 -26.98 -46.91 1.22
N GLY A 349 -27.35 -48.08 1.72
CA GLY A 349 -27.08 -48.55 3.08
C GLY A 349 -25.60 -48.53 3.48
N GLU A 350 -25.41 -48.35 4.79
CA GLU A 350 -24.20 -48.55 5.59
C GLU A 350 -22.84 -48.48 4.86
N VAL A 351 -22.27 -47.28 4.71
CA VAL A 351 -20.81 -47.09 4.73
C VAL A 351 -20.47 -45.74 5.39
N TYR A 352 -19.50 -45.77 6.30
CA TYR A 352 -18.96 -44.64 7.08
C TYR A 352 -18.74 -43.35 6.25
N CYS A 353 -19.27 -42.23 6.74
CA CYS A 353 -19.33 -40.96 6.00
C CYS A 353 -18.35 -39.91 6.57
N VAL A 354 -17.54 -39.33 5.68
CA VAL A 354 -16.67 -38.17 5.92
C VAL A 354 -17.50 -36.87 5.76
N THR A 355 -17.27 -35.88 6.62
CA THR A 355 -17.94 -34.57 6.60
C THR A 355 -17.48 -33.73 5.40
N LEU A 356 -18.41 -33.15 4.63
CA LEU A 356 -18.13 -32.31 3.46
C LEU A 356 -18.85 -30.96 3.62
N LEU A 357 -18.11 -29.86 3.58
CA LEU A 357 -18.62 -28.48 3.57
C LEU A 357 -19.06 -28.10 2.13
N VAL A 358 -20.29 -27.61 1.96
CA VAL A 358 -20.81 -27.12 0.67
C VAL A 358 -20.95 -25.59 0.71
N SER A 359 -20.44 -24.88 -0.32
CA SER A 359 -20.43 -23.42 -0.41
C SER A 359 -21.48 -22.85 -1.37
N ILE A 360 -22.10 -21.72 -1.00
CA ILE A 360 -22.83 -20.83 -1.92
C ILE A 360 -22.06 -19.50 -2.01
N HIS A 361 -21.82 -19.02 -3.23
CA HIS A 361 -21.02 -17.81 -3.50
C HIS A 361 -21.91 -16.58 -3.70
N LEU A 362 -21.66 -15.51 -2.94
CA LEU A 362 -22.09 -14.15 -3.23
C LEU A 362 -20.82 -13.29 -3.31
N LEU A 363 -20.37 -13.00 -4.53
CA LEU A 363 -19.32 -12.03 -4.78
C LEU A 363 -19.97 -10.64 -4.87
N HIS A 364 -19.66 -9.77 -3.93
CA HIS A 364 -19.78 -8.33 -4.14
C HIS A 364 -18.39 -7.84 -4.55
N ILE A 365 -18.25 -7.41 -5.81
CA ILE A 365 -17.09 -6.65 -6.32
C ILE A 365 -17.34 -5.17 -6.09
#